data_AF-M2QLQ9-F1
#
_entry.id   AF-M2QLQ9-F1
#
_cell.length_a   1.000
_cell.length_b   1.000
_cell.length_c   1.000
_cell.angle_alpha   90.00
_cell.angle_beta   90.00
_cell.angle_gamma   90.00
#
_symmetry.space_group_name_H-M   'P 1'
#
loop_
_entity.id
_entity.type
_entity.pdbx_description
1 polymer ?
#
loop_
_entity_poly.entity_id
_entity_poly.type
_entity_poly.pdbx_seq_one_letter_code
_entity_poly.pdbx_strand_id
1 'polypeptide(L)'
;MSSSVAVLAALTVATGVVAPGTAIAAPAGSSSSVAQTPDEVRTNAAAVVGLTITPELLRLSESDFVYAIYQAAKRQGEIALEVQYAALDAYNRGWTSSFLQTGIYEAHQRDLDREALYQARRTERQPAAALLGFELTSILLAQDDKNFVFALWERAARGSFVRAAAGTVFSGTPAEHKDFIVRGIFVEHQRDVDAAKEAAEKEAAEKKLRDARVKAAAVVGMDPALAAQLTDEWFVQQIVTGGLVSQDSEVWYRAYLSRTPEQWRAFIDTGIFEAAAKDKVNAIKVRAAAVVGIEAGYARYLEEGPLVREIWTRARAGSQVQAAARRALDSGSPAEWRIFLETGIFAAAEADRR
;
A
#
# COMPACT_ATOMS: atom_id res chain seq x y z
N MET A 1 0.91 68.18 -17.84
CA MET A 1 0.23 69.47 -18.10
C MET A 1 0.70 69.98 -19.46
N SER A 2 -0.22 70.56 -20.25
CA SER A 2 -0.01 71.47 -21.42
C SER A 2 1.05 71.08 -22.47
N SER A 3 0.75 70.72 -23.73
CA SER A 3 -0.10 71.33 -24.78
C SER A 3 0.51 72.56 -25.48
N SER A 4 0.79 72.45 -26.79
CA SER A 4 0.75 73.44 -27.92
C SER A 4 1.74 72.99 -29.03
N VAL A 5 1.39 72.73 -30.31
CA VAL A 5 0.75 73.56 -31.37
C VAL A 5 1.69 74.72 -31.80
N ALA A 6 2.26 74.75 -33.02
CA ALA A 6 1.68 75.24 -34.29
C ALA A 6 2.62 74.92 -35.52
N VAL A 7 2.46 75.54 -36.71
CA VAL A 7 1.57 75.14 -37.84
C VAL A 7 1.94 75.89 -39.16
N LEU A 8 1.81 75.24 -40.34
CA LEU A 8 1.93 75.78 -41.73
C LEU A 8 3.34 76.24 -42.20
N ALA A 9 3.74 76.29 -43.49
CA ALA A 9 3.12 75.98 -44.80
C ALA A 9 4.24 75.45 -45.79
N ALA A 10 4.15 75.34 -47.13
CA ALA A 10 3.15 75.72 -48.14
C ALA A 10 3.24 74.87 -49.46
N LEU A 11 2.44 75.27 -50.46
CA LEU A 11 2.16 74.72 -51.80
C LEU A 11 3.33 74.39 -52.76
N THR A 12 3.09 73.42 -53.66
CA THR A 12 2.93 73.73 -55.11
C THR A 12 2.07 72.67 -55.82
N VAL A 13 1.14 73.10 -56.66
CA VAL A 13 0.24 72.25 -57.47
C VAL A 13 0.56 72.48 -58.94
N ALA A 14 0.72 71.40 -59.71
CA ALA A 14 0.84 71.45 -61.17
C ALA A 14 -0.30 70.63 -61.80
N THR A 15 -1.18 71.30 -62.53
CA THR A 15 -2.29 70.71 -63.27
C THR A 15 -1.83 70.30 -64.68
N GLY A 16 -1.89 69.00 -64.99
CA GLY A 16 -1.64 68.45 -66.33
C GLY A 16 -2.93 67.97 -66.99
N VAL A 17 -3.17 68.38 -68.24
CA VAL A 17 -4.45 68.16 -68.95
C VAL A 17 -4.57 66.74 -69.51
N VAL A 18 -5.78 66.18 -69.41
CA VAL A 18 -6.14 64.86 -69.95
C VAL A 18 -6.34 64.91 -71.47
N ALA A 19 -5.73 63.95 -72.18
CA ALA A 19 -6.08 63.63 -73.56
C ALA A 19 -6.43 62.12 -73.67
N PRO A 20 -7.57 61.73 -74.26
CA PRO A 20 -7.96 60.33 -74.36
C PRO A 20 -7.22 59.63 -75.51
N GLY A 21 -6.12 58.96 -75.19
CA GLY A 21 -5.50 58.00 -76.10
C GLY A 21 -6.30 56.69 -76.14
N THR A 22 -6.82 56.32 -77.30
CA THR A 22 -7.48 55.03 -77.54
C THR A 22 -6.44 53.90 -77.54
N ALA A 23 -6.24 53.27 -76.38
CA ALA A 23 -5.37 52.12 -76.24
C ALA A 23 -5.97 50.88 -76.94
N ILE A 24 -5.25 50.36 -77.94
CA ILE A 24 -5.55 49.08 -78.59
C ILE A 24 -5.25 47.96 -77.59
N ALA A 25 -6.18 47.02 -77.42
CA ALA A 25 -5.98 45.88 -76.55
C ALA A 25 -4.87 44.96 -77.09
N ALA A 26 -3.74 44.92 -76.37
CA ALA A 26 -2.76 43.85 -76.55
C ALA A 26 -3.34 42.52 -76.03
N PRO A 27 -3.03 41.37 -76.65
CA PRO A 27 -3.57 40.09 -76.22
C PRO A 27 -3.08 39.73 -74.81
N ALA A 28 -4.02 39.33 -73.94
CA ALA A 28 -3.69 38.74 -72.65
C ALA A 28 -3.00 37.39 -72.89
N GLY A 29 -1.69 37.34 -72.63
CA GLY A 29 -0.85 36.19 -73.00
C GLY A 29 0.44 36.05 -72.19
N SER A 30 0.53 36.72 -71.03
CA SER A 30 1.61 36.49 -70.06
C SER A 30 1.04 35.77 -68.86
N SER A 31 1.11 34.44 -68.87
CA SER A 31 0.91 33.63 -67.67
C SER A 31 1.93 34.05 -66.62
N SER A 32 1.46 34.71 -65.55
CA SER A 32 2.28 35.06 -64.41
C SER A 32 2.87 33.78 -63.82
N SER A 33 4.18 33.61 -63.98
CA SER A 33 4.93 32.58 -63.26
C SER A 33 4.89 32.94 -61.78
N VAL A 34 3.90 32.38 -61.06
CA VAL A 34 3.88 32.39 -59.60
C VAL A 34 5.23 31.86 -59.16
N ALA A 35 5.98 32.63 -58.36
CA ALA A 35 7.29 32.22 -57.90
C ALA A 35 7.15 30.93 -57.08
N GLN A 36 7.54 29.81 -57.67
CA GLN A 36 7.53 28.51 -57.00
C GLN A 36 8.85 28.35 -56.24
N THR A 37 8.76 28.04 -54.94
CA THR A 37 9.88 27.43 -54.20
C THR A 37 10.48 26.26 -55.00
N PRO A 38 11.82 26.16 -55.09
CA PRO A 38 12.47 25.06 -55.78
C PRO A 38 12.04 23.69 -55.27
N ASP A 39 11.98 22.69 -56.17
CA ASP A 39 11.61 21.31 -55.83
C ASP A 39 12.48 20.71 -54.71
N GLU A 40 13.74 21.12 -54.61
CA GLU A 40 14.65 20.75 -53.52
C GLU A 40 14.15 21.25 -52.14
N VAL A 41 13.74 22.53 -52.05
CA VAL A 41 13.19 23.12 -50.82
C VAL A 41 11.92 22.38 -50.40
N ARG A 42 11.04 22.09 -51.36
CA ARG A 42 9.81 21.31 -51.16
C ARG A 42 10.12 19.89 -50.67
N THR A 43 11.10 19.22 -51.30
CA THR A 43 11.53 17.86 -50.95
C THR A 43 12.09 17.80 -49.52
N ASN A 44 12.97 18.74 -49.17
CA ASN A 44 13.56 18.82 -47.84
C ASN A 44 12.52 19.14 -46.76
N ALA A 45 11.58 20.06 -47.03
CA ALA A 45 10.47 20.36 -46.13
C ALA A 45 9.52 19.16 -45.92
N ALA A 46 9.21 18.41 -46.98
CA ALA A 46 8.39 17.20 -46.87
C ALA A 46 9.07 16.09 -46.05
N ALA A 47 10.40 15.96 -46.15
CA ALA A 47 11.17 14.98 -45.39
C ALA A 47 11.05 15.17 -43.86
N VAL A 48 10.99 16.42 -43.39
CA VAL A 48 10.80 16.76 -41.95
C VAL A 48 9.55 16.09 -41.35
N VAL A 49 8.47 15.99 -42.13
CA VAL A 49 7.19 15.39 -41.71
C VAL A 49 6.97 13.99 -42.31
N GLY A 50 8.03 13.35 -42.83
CA GLY A 50 7.97 12.02 -43.45
C GLY A 50 6.99 11.93 -44.64
N LEU A 51 6.69 13.05 -45.29
CA LEU A 51 5.75 13.11 -46.40
C LEU A 51 6.44 12.63 -47.68
N THR A 52 5.97 11.50 -48.22
CA THR A 52 6.47 10.97 -49.49
C THR A 52 6.17 11.92 -50.63
N ILE A 53 7.21 12.49 -51.24
CA ILE A 53 7.10 13.33 -52.43
C ILE A 53 6.61 12.50 -53.62
N THR A 54 5.58 13.00 -54.30
CA THR A 54 5.19 12.54 -55.65
C THR A 54 5.32 13.69 -56.65
N PRO A 55 5.46 13.42 -57.96
CA PRO A 55 5.49 14.47 -58.99
C PRO A 55 4.23 15.35 -58.98
N GLU A 56 3.09 14.81 -58.56
CA GLU A 56 1.81 15.52 -58.43
C GLU A 56 1.86 16.48 -57.24
N LEU A 57 2.48 16.08 -56.13
CA LEU A 57 2.68 16.92 -54.95
C LEU A 57 3.60 18.12 -55.26
N LEU A 58 4.68 17.91 -56.02
CA LEU A 58 5.59 19.01 -56.42
C LEU A 58 4.92 20.02 -57.35
N ARG A 59 3.91 19.63 -58.14
CA ARG A 59 3.15 20.54 -59.02
C ARG A 59 2.13 21.42 -58.29
N LEU A 60 1.88 21.19 -57.00
CA LEU A 60 0.93 21.97 -56.20
C LEU A 60 1.34 23.45 -56.06
N SER A 61 0.38 24.32 -55.73
CA SER A 61 0.70 25.67 -55.26
C SER A 61 1.47 25.58 -53.93
N GLU A 62 2.23 26.61 -53.55
CA GLU A 62 2.91 26.59 -52.24
C GLU A 62 1.91 26.44 -51.08
N SER A 63 0.71 27.02 -51.20
CA SER A 63 -0.32 26.94 -50.17
C SER A 63 -0.84 25.52 -50.02
N ASP A 64 -1.19 24.86 -51.13
CA ASP A 64 -1.66 23.46 -51.11
C ASP A 64 -0.56 22.50 -50.62
N PHE A 65 0.70 22.79 -50.96
CA PHE A 65 1.86 22.02 -50.50
C PHE A 65 2.09 22.17 -48.98
N VAL A 66 2.02 23.40 -48.44
CA VAL A 66 2.07 23.65 -47.00
C VAL A 66 0.88 23.03 -46.28
N TYR A 67 -0.30 23.00 -46.89
CA TYR A 67 -1.47 22.28 -46.36
C TYR A 67 -1.24 20.76 -46.33
N ALA A 68 -0.58 20.18 -47.33
CA ALA A 68 -0.18 18.77 -47.32
C ALA A 68 0.83 18.46 -46.20
N ILE A 69 1.77 19.37 -45.92
CA ILE A 69 2.68 19.29 -44.76
C ILE A 69 1.88 19.33 -43.44
N TYR A 70 0.93 20.27 -43.29
CA TYR A 70 0.05 20.32 -42.12
C TYR A 70 -0.68 18.99 -41.88
N GLN A 71 -1.23 18.38 -42.95
CA GLN A 71 -1.92 17.08 -42.86
C GLN A 71 -0.95 15.90 -42.62
N ALA A 72 0.34 16.03 -42.95
CA ALA A 72 1.36 15.05 -42.57
C ALA A 72 1.73 15.18 -41.08
N ALA A 73 2.08 16.39 -40.62
CA ALA A 73 2.38 16.67 -39.21
C ALA A 73 1.22 16.26 -38.28
N LYS A 74 -0.03 16.59 -38.66
CA LYS A 74 -1.23 16.21 -37.90
C LYS A 74 -1.42 14.70 -37.74
N ARG A 75 -0.95 13.88 -38.70
CA ARG A 75 -0.97 12.42 -38.59
C ARG A 75 0.11 11.87 -37.65
N GLN A 76 1.18 12.63 -37.38
CA GLN A 76 2.22 12.27 -36.42
C GLN A 76 1.87 12.70 -34.97
N GLY A 77 0.86 13.56 -34.77
CA GLY A 77 0.35 13.94 -33.46
C GLY A 77 1.35 14.75 -32.63
N GLU A 78 1.54 14.39 -31.36
CA GLU A 78 2.41 15.12 -30.42
C GLU A 78 3.90 15.19 -30.86
N ILE A 79 4.33 14.36 -31.82
CA ILE A 79 5.71 14.34 -32.32
C ILE A 79 6.01 15.56 -33.22
N ALA A 80 5.00 16.09 -33.93
CA ALA A 80 5.16 17.17 -34.92
C ALA A 80 4.21 18.36 -34.66
N LEU A 81 3.92 18.65 -33.39
CA LEU A 81 2.91 19.61 -32.98
C LEU A 81 3.27 21.06 -33.34
N GLU A 82 4.53 21.47 -33.17
CA GLU A 82 5.01 22.80 -33.57
C GLU A 82 4.99 22.93 -35.09
N VAL A 83 5.45 21.90 -35.81
CA VAL A 83 5.38 21.88 -37.28
C VAL A 83 3.92 21.96 -37.76
N GLN A 84 2.99 21.27 -37.10
CA GLN A 84 1.56 21.36 -37.38
C GLN A 84 1.04 22.80 -37.20
N TYR A 85 1.33 23.46 -36.09
CA TYR A 85 0.87 24.83 -35.85
C TYR A 85 1.52 25.84 -36.79
N ALA A 86 2.84 25.73 -37.02
CA ALA A 86 3.57 26.59 -37.94
C ALA A 86 3.08 26.44 -39.39
N ALA A 87 2.82 25.22 -39.87
CA ALA A 87 2.27 24.98 -41.20
C ALA A 87 0.85 25.56 -41.37
N LEU A 88 0.00 25.45 -40.33
CA LEU A 88 -1.36 26.02 -40.37
C LEU A 88 -1.34 27.55 -40.37
N ASP A 89 -0.47 28.18 -39.58
CA ASP A 89 -0.33 29.65 -39.59
C ASP A 89 0.33 30.16 -40.89
N ALA A 90 1.30 29.40 -41.43
CA ALA A 90 1.90 29.64 -42.75
C ALA A 90 0.86 29.67 -43.88
N TYR A 91 -0.01 28.66 -43.91
CA TYR A 91 -1.15 28.55 -44.82
C TYR A 91 -2.12 29.72 -44.66
N ASN A 92 -2.56 30.02 -43.43
CA ASN A 92 -3.60 31.03 -43.17
C ASN A 92 -3.15 32.47 -43.44
N ARG A 93 -1.86 32.80 -43.25
CA ARG A 93 -1.33 34.16 -43.48
C ARG A 93 -0.57 34.34 -44.79
N GLY A 94 -0.42 33.28 -45.60
CA GLY A 94 0.21 33.36 -46.92
C GLY A 94 1.74 33.52 -46.93
N TRP A 95 2.42 33.20 -45.83
CA TRP A 95 3.89 33.27 -45.70
C TRP A 95 4.56 31.90 -45.97
N THR A 96 3.99 31.18 -46.94
CA THR A 96 4.34 29.79 -47.31
C THR A 96 5.81 29.62 -47.67
N SER A 97 6.36 30.53 -48.47
CA SER A 97 7.75 30.43 -48.95
C SER A 97 8.77 30.52 -47.80
N SER A 98 8.56 31.44 -46.84
CA SER A 98 9.41 31.56 -45.65
C SER A 98 9.28 30.36 -44.71
N PHE A 99 8.07 29.81 -44.56
CA PHE A 99 7.87 28.59 -43.78
C PHE A 99 8.62 27.39 -44.40
N LEU A 100 8.55 27.20 -45.72
CA LEU A 100 9.26 26.11 -46.41
C LEU A 100 10.79 26.25 -46.37
N GLN A 101 11.30 27.48 -46.37
CA GLN A 101 12.75 27.75 -46.34
C GLN A 101 13.36 27.63 -44.95
N THR A 102 12.72 28.15 -43.90
CA THR A 102 13.28 28.13 -42.52
C THR A 102 12.28 27.69 -41.46
N GLY A 103 11.03 28.19 -41.52
CA GLY A 103 10.06 28.04 -40.44
C GLY A 103 9.71 26.58 -40.08
N ILE A 104 9.75 25.66 -41.05
CA ILE A 104 9.53 24.23 -40.80
C ILE A 104 10.67 23.59 -39.99
N TYR A 105 11.92 23.97 -40.24
CA TYR A 105 13.08 23.44 -39.53
C TYR A 105 13.16 24.02 -38.12
N GLU A 106 12.86 25.31 -37.95
CA GLU A 106 12.74 25.96 -36.64
C GLU A 106 11.62 25.33 -35.79
N ALA A 107 10.47 25.02 -36.41
CA ALA A 107 9.37 24.33 -35.74
C ALA A 107 9.74 22.89 -35.37
N HIS A 108 10.41 22.16 -36.26
CA HIS A 108 10.88 20.80 -35.99
C HIS A 108 11.92 20.78 -34.86
N GLN A 109 12.83 21.75 -34.80
CA GLN A 109 13.77 21.85 -33.69
C GLN A 109 13.05 22.07 -32.36
N ARG A 110 11.99 22.91 -32.32
CA ARG A 110 11.15 23.06 -31.10
C ARG A 110 10.43 21.76 -30.72
N ASP A 111 9.98 20.97 -31.69
CA ASP A 111 9.40 19.64 -31.43
C ASP A 111 10.46 18.68 -30.83
N LEU A 112 11.69 18.66 -31.36
CA LEU A 112 12.80 17.85 -30.84
C LEU A 112 13.22 18.29 -29.43
N ASP A 113 13.34 19.60 -29.19
CA ASP A 113 13.70 20.17 -27.89
C ASP A 113 12.64 19.83 -26.82
N ARG A 114 11.35 19.86 -27.19
CA ARG A 114 10.24 19.45 -26.33
C ARG A 114 10.31 17.96 -25.99
N GLU A 115 10.55 17.10 -26.98
CA GLU A 115 10.66 15.65 -26.74
C GLU A 115 11.87 15.32 -25.86
N ALA A 116 13.02 15.96 -26.08
CA ALA A 116 14.19 15.82 -25.22
C ALA A 116 13.89 16.21 -23.75
N LEU A 117 13.18 17.32 -23.53
CA LEU A 117 12.70 17.73 -22.21
C LEU A 117 11.73 16.70 -21.60
N TYR A 118 10.82 16.15 -22.39
CA TYR A 118 9.86 15.15 -21.93
C TYR A 118 10.53 13.83 -21.57
N GLN A 119 11.55 13.38 -22.31
CA GLN A 119 12.33 12.18 -21.96
C GLN A 119 13.16 12.38 -20.68
N ALA A 120 13.76 13.56 -20.48
CA ALA A 120 14.44 13.90 -19.23
C ALA A 120 13.45 13.88 -18.05
N ARG A 121 12.31 14.57 -18.17
CA ARG A 121 11.25 14.56 -17.14
C ARG A 121 10.67 13.17 -16.91
N ARG A 122 10.51 12.35 -17.94
CA ARG A 122 10.06 10.96 -17.82
C ARG A 122 11.03 10.13 -16.99
N THR A 123 12.32 10.25 -17.26
CA THR A 123 13.38 9.57 -16.49
C THR A 123 13.34 9.95 -15.01
N GLU A 124 13.12 11.22 -14.69
CA GLU A 124 13.05 11.72 -13.30
C GLU A 124 11.73 11.37 -12.59
N ARG A 125 10.60 11.43 -13.30
CA ARG A 125 9.24 11.34 -12.72
C ARG A 125 8.62 9.95 -12.76
N GLN A 126 9.02 9.08 -13.68
CA GLN A 126 8.47 7.73 -13.82
C GLN A 126 8.64 6.88 -12.54
N PRO A 127 9.79 6.90 -11.84
CA PRO A 127 9.94 6.15 -10.59
C PRO A 127 8.96 6.61 -9.50
N ALA A 128 8.74 7.92 -9.35
CA ALA A 128 7.79 8.49 -8.39
C ALA A 128 6.33 8.17 -8.74
N ALA A 129 5.99 8.16 -10.04
CA ALA A 129 4.66 7.79 -10.51
C ALA A 129 4.36 6.29 -10.31
N ALA A 130 5.34 5.43 -10.59
CA ALA A 130 5.25 3.99 -10.36
C ALA A 130 5.10 3.64 -8.87
N LEU A 131 5.81 4.34 -7.98
CA LEU A 131 5.74 4.16 -6.52
C LEU A 131 4.32 4.39 -5.96
N LEU A 132 3.58 5.34 -6.54
CA LEU A 132 2.19 5.64 -6.17
C LEU A 132 1.17 4.98 -7.13
N GLY A 133 1.61 4.06 -7.99
CA GLY A 133 0.74 3.23 -8.81
C GLY A 133 -0.06 3.96 -9.89
N PHE A 134 0.47 5.03 -10.51
CA PHE A 134 -0.22 5.76 -11.58
C PHE A 134 0.62 5.97 -12.84
N GLU A 135 -0.07 6.20 -13.96
CA GLU A 135 0.55 6.42 -15.28
C GLU A 135 1.01 7.87 -15.48
N LEU A 136 2.22 8.04 -16.01
CA LEU A 136 2.83 9.34 -16.30
C LEU A 136 2.47 9.79 -17.74
N THR A 137 1.44 10.62 -17.85
CA THR A 137 0.92 11.11 -19.15
C THR A 137 1.71 12.31 -19.69
N SER A 138 1.58 12.61 -21.00
CA SER A 138 2.17 13.81 -21.63
C SER A 138 1.79 15.12 -20.90
N ILE A 139 0.57 15.21 -20.35
CA ILE A 139 0.10 16.36 -19.56
C ILE A 139 0.95 16.52 -18.29
N LEU A 140 1.24 15.42 -17.59
CA LEU A 140 2.09 15.42 -16.40
C LEU A 140 3.56 15.63 -16.73
N LEU A 141 4.02 15.31 -17.95
CA LEU A 141 5.35 15.65 -18.44
C LEU A 141 5.47 17.13 -18.82
N ALA A 142 4.41 17.74 -19.36
CA ALA A 142 4.36 19.17 -19.69
C ALA A 142 4.42 20.08 -18.46
N GLN A 143 3.81 19.65 -17.35
CA GLN A 143 3.78 20.37 -16.07
C GLN A 143 5.16 20.66 -15.47
N ASP A 144 5.28 21.76 -14.73
CA ASP A 144 6.45 22.04 -13.89
C ASP A 144 6.53 21.08 -12.68
N ASP A 145 7.65 21.12 -11.96
CA ASP A 145 7.87 20.22 -10.82
C ASP A 145 6.86 20.51 -9.68
N LYS A 146 6.38 21.75 -9.54
CA LYS A 146 5.38 22.12 -8.52
C LYS A 146 4.04 21.41 -8.75
N ASN A 147 3.53 21.46 -9.98
CA ASN A 147 2.28 20.80 -10.33
C ASN A 147 2.43 19.27 -10.33
N PHE A 148 3.62 18.75 -10.65
CA PHE A 148 3.88 17.32 -10.49
C PHE A 148 3.92 16.89 -9.00
N VAL A 149 4.51 17.68 -8.09
CA VAL A 149 4.43 17.45 -6.63
C VAL A 149 2.98 17.48 -6.15
N PHE A 150 2.15 18.38 -6.68
CA PHE A 150 0.71 18.37 -6.38
C PHE A 150 0.01 17.08 -6.87
N ALA A 151 0.34 16.62 -8.08
CA ALA A 151 -0.19 15.36 -8.62
C ALA A 151 0.23 14.12 -7.78
N LEU A 152 1.43 14.13 -7.19
CA LEU A 152 1.87 13.14 -6.20
C LEU A 152 1.07 13.26 -4.89
N TRP A 153 0.92 14.50 -4.37
CA TRP A 153 0.14 14.78 -3.15
C TRP A 153 -1.31 14.30 -3.25
N GLU A 154 -1.99 14.54 -4.38
CA GLU A 154 -3.38 14.13 -4.57
C GLU A 154 -3.55 12.61 -4.46
N ARG A 155 -2.62 11.85 -5.05
CA ARG A 155 -2.65 10.38 -5.16
C ARG A 155 -2.12 9.66 -3.93
N ALA A 156 -1.22 10.27 -3.17
CA ALA A 156 -0.70 9.70 -1.94
C ALA A 156 -1.82 9.47 -0.91
N ALA A 157 -1.75 8.35 -0.19
CA ALA A 157 -2.78 7.94 0.76
C ALA A 157 -3.04 9.00 1.84
N ARG A 158 -4.29 9.11 2.31
CA ARG A 158 -4.64 10.05 3.39
C ARG A 158 -3.92 9.65 4.68
N GLY A 159 -3.25 10.61 5.32
CA GLY A 159 -2.45 10.38 6.52
C GLY A 159 -1.04 9.82 6.27
N SER A 160 -0.66 9.55 5.02
CA SER A 160 0.71 9.08 4.69
C SER A 160 1.78 10.15 4.89
N PHE A 161 2.99 9.72 5.22
CA PHE A 161 4.19 10.56 5.26
C PHE A 161 4.47 11.18 3.89
N VAL A 162 4.31 10.43 2.79
CA VAL A 162 4.42 10.98 1.43
C VAL A 162 3.46 12.15 1.21
N ARG A 163 2.20 12.03 1.63
CA ARG A 163 1.22 13.12 1.47
C ARG A 163 1.54 14.32 2.35
N ALA A 164 2.01 14.11 3.58
CA ALA A 164 2.44 15.20 4.45
C ALA A 164 3.62 15.96 3.84
N ALA A 165 4.67 15.24 3.42
CA ALA A 165 5.88 15.82 2.85
C ALA A 165 5.62 16.53 1.51
N ALA A 166 4.84 15.93 0.61
CA ALA A 166 4.45 16.59 -0.65
C ALA A 166 3.68 17.90 -0.41
N GLY A 167 2.85 17.96 0.63
CA GLY A 167 2.13 19.17 1.04
C GLY A 167 3.06 20.27 1.55
N THR A 168 4.07 19.91 2.33
CA THR A 168 5.14 20.84 2.78
C THR A 168 5.95 21.35 1.58
N VAL A 169 6.43 20.44 0.74
CA VAL A 169 7.29 20.75 -0.41
C VAL A 169 6.57 21.60 -1.45
N PHE A 170 5.26 21.47 -1.65
CA PHE A 170 4.49 22.26 -2.63
C PHE A 170 4.60 23.80 -2.44
N SER A 171 4.89 24.26 -1.22
CA SER A 171 5.12 25.69 -0.92
C SER A 171 6.58 26.13 -1.05
N GLY A 172 7.48 25.20 -1.41
CA GLY A 172 8.92 25.42 -1.50
C GLY A 172 9.40 25.97 -2.85
N THR A 173 10.71 25.87 -3.03
CA THR A 173 11.45 26.28 -4.23
C THR A 173 11.46 25.18 -5.31
N PRO A 174 11.73 25.52 -6.59
CA PRO A 174 11.89 24.51 -7.65
C PRO A 174 12.95 23.45 -7.35
N ALA A 175 14.01 23.80 -6.61
CA ALA A 175 15.04 22.85 -6.20
C ALA A 175 14.50 21.82 -5.19
N GLU A 176 13.69 22.25 -4.22
CA GLU A 176 13.03 21.37 -3.25
C GLU A 176 11.96 20.51 -3.91
N HIS A 177 11.20 21.03 -4.88
CA HIS A 177 10.26 20.25 -5.67
C HIS A 177 10.97 19.09 -6.39
N LYS A 178 12.06 19.41 -7.10
CA LYS A 178 12.85 18.40 -7.83
C LYS A 178 13.51 17.40 -6.89
N ASP A 179 14.04 17.85 -5.76
CA ASP A 179 14.66 16.95 -4.79
C ASP A 179 13.66 15.96 -4.17
N PHE A 180 12.44 16.42 -3.89
CA PHE A 180 11.37 15.56 -3.42
C PHE A 180 10.96 14.52 -4.47
N ILE A 181 10.83 14.90 -5.74
CA ILE A 181 10.49 13.99 -6.84
C ILE A 181 11.53 12.88 -6.99
N VAL A 182 12.82 13.24 -6.96
CA VAL A 182 13.93 12.30 -7.26
C VAL A 182 14.34 11.49 -6.03
N ARG A 183 14.22 12.04 -4.81
CA ARG A 183 14.71 11.40 -3.56
C ARG A 183 13.68 11.37 -2.45
N GLY A 184 13.09 12.52 -2.11
CA GLY A 184 12.27 12.68 -0.90
C GLY A 184 11.06 11.74 -0.85
N ILE A 185 10.38 11.53 -1.97
CA ILE A 185 9.21 10.63 -2.03
C ILE A 185 9.53 9.18 -1.66
N PHE A 186 10.72 8.67 -2.02
CA PHE A 186 11.13 7.30 -1.68
C PHE A 186 11.44 7.14 -0.19
N VAL A 187 12.05 8.17 0.41
CA VAL A 187 12.34 8.20 1.85
C VAL A 187 11.05 8.18 2.65
N GLU A 188 10.09 9.03 2.31
CA GLU A 188 8.82 9.11 3.04
C GLU A 188 7.93 7.90 2.77
N HIS A 189 7.96 7.31 1.57
CA HIS A 189 7.26 6.06 1.28
C HIS A 189 7.83 4.88 2.09
N GLN A 190 9.15 4.82 2.29
CA GLN A 190 9.74 3.79 3.16
C GLN A 190 9.23 3.94 4.60
N ARG A 191 9.03 5.17 5.10
CA ARG A 191 8.45 5.42 6.43
C ARG A 191 6.97 5.00 6.51
N ASP A 192 6.20 5.18 5.43
CA ASP A 192 4.84 4.64 5.33
C ASP A 192 4.84 3.10 5.42
N VAL A 193 5.77 2.43 4.73
CA VAL A 193 5.95 0.97 4.78
C VAL A 193 6.39 0.50 6.17
N ASP A 194 7.36 1.16 6.79
CA ASP A 194 7.86 0.81 8.12
C ASP A 194 6.80 0.99 9.20
N ALA A 195 6.03 2.09 9.16
CA ALA A 195 4.93 2.33 10.08
C ALA A 195 3.78 1.33 9.91
N ALA A 196 3.45 0.96 8.66
CA ALA A 196 2.46 -0.09 8.38
C ALA A 196 2.92 -1.45 8.91
N LYS A 197 4.22 -1.77 8.80
CA LYS A 197 4.81 -2.98 9.34
C LYS A 197 4.78 -3.01 10.87
N GLU A 198 5.18 -1.94 11.54
CA GLU A 198 5.13 -1.83 13.01
C GLU A 198 3.69 -1.99 13.54
N ALA A 199 2.72 -1.35 12.88
CA ALA A 199 1.31 -1.50 13.22
C ALA A 199 0.82 -2.95 13.07
N ALA A 200 1.18 -3.63 11.98
CA ALA A 200 0.83 -5.03 11.74
C ALA A 200 1.50 -6.00 12.74
N GLU A 201 2.77 -5.78 13.07
CA GLU A 201 3.48 -6.57 14.09
C GLU A 201 2.86 -6.39 15.48
N LYS A 202 2.47 -5.16 15.84
CA LYS A 202 1.75 -4.86 17.08
C LYS A 202 0.38 -5.54 17.11
N GLU A 203 -0.43 -5.42 16.05
CA GLU A 203 -1.74 -6.07 15.97
C GLU A 203 -1.62 -7.60 16.08
N ALA A 204 -0.64 -8.20 15.42
CA ALA A 204 -0.37 -9.63 15.50
C ALA A 204 0.05 -10.08 16.91
N ALA A 205 0.87 -9.29 17.60
CA ALA A 205 1.28 -9.55 18.99
C ALA A 205 0.09 -9.45 19.96
N GLU A 206 -0.74 -8.42 19.83
CA GLU A 206 -1.97 -8.28 20.61
C GLU A 206 -2.99 -9.38 20.31
N LYS A 207 -3.13 -9.78 19.04
CA LYS A 207 -3.99 -10.91 18.64
C LYS A 207 -3.53 -12.21 19.29
N LYS A 208 -2.22 -12.51 19.27
CA LYS A 208 -1.66 -13.69 19.94
C LYS A 208 -2.00 -13.71 21.44
N LEU A 209 -1.93 -12.56 22.11
CA LEU A 209 -2.33 -12.41 23.51
C LEU A 209 -3.84 -12.63 23.74
N ARG A 210 -4.70 -12.07 22.88
CA ARG A 210 -6.15 -12.32 22.91
C ARG A 210 -6.47 -13.81 22.72
N ASP A 211 -5.86 -14.45 21.72
CA ASP A 211 -6.05 -15.87 21.41
C ASP A 211 -5.57 -16.78 22.55
N ALA A 212 -4.50 -16.41 23.28
CA ALA A 212 -4.03 -17.11 24.46
C ALA A 212 -5.04 -17.03 25.61
N ARG A 213 -5.55 -15.81 25.93
CA ARG A 213 -6.62 -15.64 26.93
C ARG A 213 -7.91 -16.38 26.59
N VAL A 214 -8.32 -16.42 25.32
CA VAL A 214 -9.49 -17.19 24.87
C VAL A 214 -9.29 -18.70 25.08
N LYS A 215 -8.09 -19.24 24.83
CA LYS A 215 -7.78 -20.65 25.10
C LYS A 215 -7.74 -20.95 26.61
N ALA A 216 -7.16 -20.05 27.40
CA ALA A 216 -7.13 -20.15 28.85
C ALA A 216 -8.56 -20.07 29.46
N ALA A 217 -9.43 -19.21 28.92
CA ALA A 217 -10.82 -19.05 29.35
C ALA A 217 -11.60 -20.37 29.31
N ALA A 218 -11.40 -21.17 28.25
CA ALA A 218 -12.04 -22.47 28.09
C ALA A 218 -11.64 -23.49 29.17
N VAL A 219 -10.49 -23.32 29.83
CA VAL A 219 -10.05 -24.19 30.94
C VAL A 219 -10.87 -23.93 32.21
N VAL A 220 -11.30 -22.68 32.41
CA VAL A 220 -11.99 -22.20 33.64
C VAL A 220 -13.46 -21.85 33.42
N GLY A 221 -14.01 -22.17 32.24
CA GLY A 221 -15.41 -21.88 31.91
C GLY A 221 -15.73 -20.37 31.79
N MET A 222 -14.73 -19.51 31.58
CA MET A 222 -14.94 -18.08 31.34
C MET A 222 -15.47 -17.86 29.92
N ASP A 223 -16.36 -16.89 29.76
CA ASP A 223 -16.86 -16.47 28.44
C ASP A 223 -15.70 -15.99 27.54
N PRO A 224 -15.59 -16.49 26.28
CA PRO A 224 -14.48 -16.16 25.40
C PRO A 224 -14.53 -14.72 24.87
N ALA A 225 -15.71 -14.12 24.73
CA ALA A 225 -15.85 -12.74 24.27
C ALA A 225 -15.41 -11.74 25.36
N LEU A 226 -15.71 -12.04 26.62
CA LEU A 226 -15.16 -11.35 27.78
C LEU A 226 -13.63 -11.52 27.84
N ALA A 227 -13.13 -12.76 27.79
CA ALA A 227 -11.69 -13.05 27.90
C ALA A 227 -10.83 -12.34 26.84
N ALA A 228 -11.34 -12.19 25.62
CA ALA A 228 -10.68 -11.45 24.55
C ALA A 228 -10.51 -9.95 24.84
N GLN A 229 -11.40 -9.36 25.66
CA GLN A 229 -11.41 -7.92 25.99
C GLN A 229 -10.60 -7.58 27.25
N LEU A 230 -10.39 -8.54 28.16
CA LEU A 230 -9.62 -8.32 29.39
C LEU A 230 -8.12 -8.11 29.09
N THR A 231 -7.42 -7.40 29.99
CA THR A 231 -5.96 -7.46 30.09
C THR A 231 -5.53 -8.75 30.79
N ASP A 232 -4.23 -9.09 30.74
CA ASP A 232 -3.70 -10.28 31.42
C ASP A 232 -3.92 -10.22 32.95
N GLU A 233 -3.76 -9.04 33.55
CA GLU A 233 -4.06 -8.77 34.97
C GLU A 233 -5.52 -9.07 35.31
N TRP A 234 -6.45 -8.42 34.60
CA TRP A 234 -7.88 -8.56 34.86
C TRP A 234 -8.36 -9.99 34.58
N PHE A 235 -7.82 -10.66 33.57
CA PHE A 235 -8.11 -12.06 33.29
C PHE A 235 -7.73 -12.97 34.46
N VAL A 236 -6.51 -12.83 35.01
CA VAL A 236 -6.08 -13.59 36.18
C VAL A 236 -6.89 -13.23 37.42
N GLN A 237 -7.20 -11.94 37.62
CA GLN A 237 -8.03 -11.50 38.74
C GLN A 237 -9.44 -12.12 38.70
N GLN A 238 -10.09 -12.18 37.53
CA GLN A 238 -11.40 -12.83 37.38
C GLN A 238 -11.38 -14.32 37.74
N ILE A 239 -10.27 -15.03 37.53
CA ILE A 239 -10.12 -16.43 37.99
C ILE A 239 -10.07 -16.51 39.51
N VAL A 240 -9.36 -15.57 40.17
CA VAL A 240 -9.21 -15.55 41.63
C VAL A 240 -10.48 -15.08 42.35
N THR A 241 -11.14 -14.04 41.85
CA THR A 241 -12.27 -13.37 42.54
C THR A 241 -13.64 -13.69 41.97
N GLY A 242 -13.73 -14.14 40.72
CA GLY A 242 -15.00 -14.41 40.03
C GLY A 242 -15.63 -15.77 40.33
N GLY A 243 -15.01 -16.61 41.18
CA GLY A 243 -15.54 -17.92 41.56
C GLY A 243 -15.57 -18.97 40.43
N LEU A 244 -14.82 -18.72 39.34
CA LEU A 244 -14.73 -19.61 38.17
C LEU A 244 -14.13 -20.99 38.48
N VAL A 245 -13.33 -21.06 39.54
CA VAL A 245 -12.68 -22.28 40.05
C VAL A 245 -12.74 -22.33 41.57
N SER A 246 -12.65 -23.54 42.14
CA SER A 246 -12.57 -23.72 43.60
C SER A 246 -11.27 -23.13 44.16
N GLN A 247 -11.31 -22.55 45.35
CA GLN A 247 -10.13 -22.01 46.03
C GLN A 247 -9.10 -23.10 46.38
N ASP A 248 -9.54 -24.35 46.53
CA ASP A 248 -8.70 -25.54 46.72
C ASP A 248 -7.98 -26.02 45.44
N SER A 249 -8.21 -25.38 44.29
CA SER A 249 -7.63 -25.81 43.00
C SER A 249 -6.22 -25.24 42.78
N GLU A 250 -5.36 -26.02 42.11
CA GLU A 250 -4.05 -25.54 41.65
C GLU A 250 -4.22 -24.38 40.65
N VAL A 251 -5.30 -24.36 39.85
CA VAL A 251 -5.62 -23.23 38.96
C VAL A 251 -5.82 -21.94 39.76
N TRP A 252 -6.64 -21.99 40.82
CA TRP A 252 -6.85 -20.83 41.70
C TRP A 252 -5.55 -20.42 42.39
N TYR A 253 -4.80 -21.38 42.94
CA TYR A 253 -3.55 -21.11 43.65
C TYR A 253 -2.49 -20.46 42.75
N ARG A 254 -2.29 -20.96 41.52
CA ARG A 254 -1.35 -20.36 40.58
C ARG A 254 -1.80 -19.00 40.06
N ALA A 255 -3.10 -18.80 39.82
CA ALA A 255 -3.67 -17.48 39.52
C ALA A 255 -3.41 -16.51 40.68
N TYR A 256 -3.63 -16.95 41.92
CA TYR A 256 -3.40 -16.17 43.13
C TYR A 256 -1.91 -15.87 43.37
N LEU A 257 -0.97 -16.75 43.00
CA LEU A 257 0.46 -16.44 43.11
C LEU A 257 0.99 -15.50 42.01
N SER A 258 0.23 -15.29 40.93
CA SER A 258 0.67 -14.44 39.81
C SER A 258 0.41 -12.97 40.12
N ARG A 259 1.50 -12.17 40.18
CA ARG A 259 1.52 -10.79 40.66
C ARG A 259 2.22 -9.78 39.74
N THR A 260 2.88 -10.24 38.68
CA THR A 260 3.54 -9.36 37.69
C THR A 260 3.05 -9.66 36.27
N PRO A 261 3.22 -8.74 35.30
CA PRO A 261 2.87 -8.97 33.89
C PRO A 261 3.46 -10.27 33.31
N GLU A 262 4.70 -10.58 33.64
CA GLU A 262 5.40 -11.78 33.20
C GLU A 262 4.76 -13.06 33.79
N GLN A 263 4.36 -13.00 35.07
CA GLN A 263 3.71 -14.11 35.75
C GLN A 263 2.28 -14.34 35.23
N TRP A 264 1.49 -13.28 35.03
CA TRP A 264 0.15 -13.39 34.43
C TRP A 264 0.22 -14.01 33.04
N ARG A 265 1.16 -13.54 32.22
CA ARG A 265 1.37 -14.06 30.87
C ARG A 265 1.83 -15.52 30.87
N ALA A 266 2.81 -15.89 31.69
CA ALA A 266 3.25 -17.27 31.81
C ALA A 266 2.13 -18.20 32.32
N PHE A 267 1.29 -17.72 33.24
CA PHE A 267 0.12 -18.45 33.70
C PHE A 267 -0.92 -18.64 32.58
N ILE A 268 -1.23 -17.59 31.80
CA ILE A 268 -2.16 -17.66 30.67
C ILE A 268 -1.64 -18.58 29.55
N ASP A 269 -0.36 -18.44 29.17
CA ASP A 269 0.23 -19.16 28.04
C ASP A 269 0.38 -20.67 28.32
N THR A 270 0.81 -21.07 29.53
CA THR A 270 1.01 -22.50 29.89
C THR A 270 0.51 -22.87 31.30
N GLY A 271 0.74 -22.02 32.30
CA GLY A 271 0.58 -22.39 33.71
C GLY A 271 -0.83 -22.81 34.12
N ILE A 272 -1.86 -22.29 33.47
CA ILE A 272 -3.28 -22.63 33.67
C ILE A 272 -3.63 -24.05 33.17
N PHE A 273 -3.02 -24.48 32.05
CA PHE A 273 -3.23 -25.81 31.49
C PHE A 273 -2.54 -26.89 32.34
N GLU A 274 -1.31 -26.61 32.80
CA GLU A 274 -0.59 -27.45 33.76
C GLU A 274 -1.36 -27.59 35.08
N ALA A 275 -1.92 -26.48 35.57
CA ALA A 275 -2.69 -26.46 36.80
C ALA A 275 -3.97 -27.29 36.68
N ALA A 276 -4.75 -27.10 35.62
CA ALA A 276 -5.96 -27.88 35.37
C ALA A 276 -5.67 -29.37 35.14
N ALA A 277 -4.49 -29.73 34.62
CA ALA A 277 -4.06 -31.13 34.55
C ALA A 277 -3.80 -31.73 35.94
N LYS A 278 -3.13 -30.98 36.83
CA LYS A 278 -2.96 -31.38 38.24
C LYS A 278 -4.30 -31.50 38.98
N ASP A 279 -5.24 -30.58 38.75
CA ASP A 279 -6.56 -30.62 39.38
C ASP A 279 -7.37 -31.87 38.99
N LYS A 280 -7.25 -32.33 37.74
CA LYS A 280 -7.83 -33.62 37.31
C LYS A 280 -7.23 -34.81 38.07
N VAL A 281 -5.92 -34.85 38.24
CA VAL A 281 -5.22 -35.90 39.04
C VAL A 281 -5.65 -35.82 40.51
N ASN A 282 -5.72 -34.62 41.09
CA ASN A 282 -6.20 -34.41 42.45
C ASN A 282 -7.66 -34.87 42.63
N ALA A 283 -8.54 -34.65 41.65
CA ALA A 283 -9.92 -35.14 41.68
C ALA A 283 -10.02 -36.67 41.56
N ILE A 284 -9.06 -37.34 40.91
CA ILE A 284 -8.94 -38.80 40.93
C ILE A 284 -8.51 -39.27 42.33
N LYS A 285 -7.40 -38.71 42.86
CA LYS A 285 -6.86 -39.03 44.20
C LYS A 285 -7.94 -38.90 45.29
N VAL A 286 -8.69 -37.80 45.32
CA VAL A 286 -9.76 -37.55 46.32
C VAL A 286 -10.91 -38.55 46.21
N ARG A 287 -11.36 -38.90 45.00
CA ARG A 287 -12.44 -39.89 44.82
C ARG A 287 -12.01 -41.29 45.23
N ALA A 288 -10.77 -41.68 44.93
CA ALA A 288 -10.21 -42.96 45.38
C ALA A 288 -10.04 -43.00 46.91
N ALA A 289 -9.47 -41.95 47.50
CA ALA A 289 -9.30 -41.76 48.94
C ALA A 289 -10.62 -41.90 49.72
N ALA A 290 -11.71 -41.34 49.19
CA ALA A 290 -13.03 -41.40 49.82
C ALA A 290 -13.57 -42.83 50.01
N VAL A 291 -13.18 -43.80 49.17
CA VAL A 291 -13.58 -45.22 49.28
C VAL A 291 -13.17 -45.84 50.62
N VAL A 292 -12.07 -45.37 51.21
CA VAL A 292 -11.51 -45.85 52.48
C VAL A 292 -11.47 -44.77 53.56
N GLY A 293 -12.25 -43.69 53.40
CA GLY A 293 -12.35 -42.62 54.39
C GLY A 293 -11.07 -41.81 54.63
N ILE A 294 -10.22 -41.67 53.60
CA ILE A 294 -9.07 -40.75 53.65
C ILE A 294 -9.57 -39.32 53.37
N GLU A 295 -9.09 -38.36 54.16
CA GLU A 295 -9.41 -36.94 54.04
C GLU A 295 -8.87 -36.34 52.73
N ALA A 296 -9.63 -35.43 52.11
CA ALA A 296 -9.39 -34.94 50.76
C ALA A 296 -8.10 -34.10 50.63
N GLY A 297 -7.83 -33.19 51.58
CA GLY A 297 -6.59 -32.42 51.64
C GLY A 297 -5.36 -33.33 51.72
N TYR A 298 -5.38 -34.32 52.62
CA TYR A 298 -4.31 -35.32 52.74
C TYR A 298 -4.15 -36.14 51.45
N ALA A 299 -5.24 -36.56 50.82
CA ALA A 299 -5.20 -37.31 49.57
C ALA A 299 -4.58 -36.53 48.40
N ARG A 300 -4.81 -35.21 48.32
CA ARG A 300 -4.19 -34.34 47.29
C ARG A 300 -2.67 -34.24 47.47
N TYR A 301 -2.20 -34.13 48.71
CA TYR A 301 -0.78 -33.98 49.05
C TYR A 301 0.07 -35.23 48.75
N LEU A 302 -0.52 -36.43 48.87
CA LEU A 302 0.20 -37.67 48.60
C LEU A 302 0.43 -37.86 47.09
N GLU A 303 1.65 -38.28 46.73
CA GLU A 303 1.91 -38.89 45.42
C GLU A 303 1.15 -40.21 45.27
N GLU A 304 0.92 -40.65 44.02
CA GLU A 304 0.01 -41.76 43.75
C GLU A 304 0.43 -43.07 44.41
N GLY A 305 1.72 -43.46 44.35
CA GLY A 305 2.23 -44.66 45.03
C GLY A 305 2.03 -44.63 46.56
N PRO A 306 2.45 -43.56 47.26
CA PRO A 306 2.11 -43.33 48.67
C PRO A 306 0.60 -43.37 48.96
N LEU A 307 -0.25 -42.80 48.11
CA LEU A 307 -1.70 -42.85 48.28
C LEU A 307 -2.25 -44.28 48.15
N VAL A 308 -1.79 -45.07 47.17
CA VAL A 308 -2.18 -46.48 47.05
C VAL A 308 -1.74 -47.29 48.27
N ARG A 309 -0.59 -46.97 48.87
CA ARG A 309 -0.11 -47.59 50.12
C ARG A 309 -0.99 -47.24 51.32
N GLU A 310 -1.40 -45.98 51.45
CA GLU A 310 -2.33 -45.55 52.49
C GLU A 310 -3.69 -46.24 52.32
N ILE A 311 -4.19 -46.34 51.09
CA ILE A 311 -5.42 -47.06 50.75
C ILE A 311 -5.32 -48.54 51.11
N TRP A 312 -4.23 -49.23 50.75
CA TRP A 312 -3.99 -50.62 51.13
C TRP A 312 -3.99 -50.84 52.66
N THR A 313 -3.45 -49.86 53.40
CA THR A 313 -3.31 -49.91 54.86
C THR A 313 -4.64 -49.68 55.57
N ARG A 314 -5.50 -48.80 55.06
CA ARG A 314 -6.83 -48.49 55.63
C ARG A 314 -7.95 -49.39 55.14
N ALA A 315 -7.78 -50.06 53.99
CA ALA A 315 -8.77 -51.01 53.48
C ALA A 315 -8.99 -52.17 54.47
N ARG A 316 -10.24 -52.63 54.57
CA ARG A 316 -10.61 -53.75 55.44
C ARG A 316 -9.75 -54.98 55.12
N ALA A 317 -9.24 -55.64 56.14
CA ALA A 317 -8.43 -56.85 55.99
C ALA A 317 -9.17 -57.91 55.16
N GLY A 318 -8.55 -58.40 54.08
CA GLY A 318 -9.12 -59.40 53.17
C GLY A 318 -10.11 -58.86 52.13
N SER A 319 -10.34 -57.55 52.05
CA SER A 319 -11.20 -56.93 51.03
C SER A 319 -10.58 -56.98 49.62
N GLN A 320 -11.44 -56.94 48.61
CA GLN A 320 -11.05 -56.77 47.21
C GLN A 320 -10.31 -55.45 47.01
N VAL A 321 -10.73 -54.37 47.69
CA VAL A 321 -10.00 -53.08 47.68
C VAL A 321 -8.56 -53.26 48.17
N GLN A 322 -8.34 -53.98 49.27
CA GLN A 322 -7.00 -54.27 49.78
C GLN A 322 -6.19 -55.13 48.79
N ALA A 323 -6.79 -56.17 48.21
CA ALA A 323 -6.12 -57.05 47.24
C ALA A 323 -5.77 -56.32 45.92
N ALA A 324 -6.63 -55.41 45.46
CA ALA A 324 -6.39 -54.58 44.28
C ALA A 324 -5.29 -53.53 44.53
N ALA A 325 -5.33 -52.83 45.67
CA ALA A 325 -4.28 -51.89 46.06
C ALA A 325 -2.91 -52.59 46.19
N ARG A 326 -2.89 -53.81 46.74
CA ARG A 326 -1.67 -54.62 46.85
C ARG A 326 -1.08 -54.96 45.49
N ARG A 327 -1.89 -55.45 44.54
CA ARG A 327 -1.44 -55.74 43.16
C ARG A 327 -0.87 -54.49 42.46
N ALA A 328 -1.51 -53.33 42.63
CA ALA A 328 -1.00 -52.08 42.09
C ALA A 328 0.37 -51.70 42.71
N LEU A 329 0.57 -51.89 44.01
CA LEU A 329 1.88 -51.65 44.66
C LEU A 329 2.96 -52.62 44.19
N ASP A 330 2.65 -53.92 44.11
CA ASP A 330 3.60 -54.97 43.71
C ASP A 330 4.07 -54.78 42.24
N SER A 331 3.31 -54.07 41.41
CA SER A 331 3.73 -53.70 40.04
C SER A 331 4.91 -52.72 39.97
N GLY A 332 5.11 -51.90 41.03
CA GLY A 332 6.09 -50.80 41.04
C GLY A 332 5.85 -49.67 40.02
N SER A 333 4.73 -49.69 39.28
CA SER A 333 4.52 -48.81 38.12
C SER A 333 3.57 -47.64 38.43
N PRO A 334 3.98 -46.37 38.18
CA PRO A 334 3.10 -45.21 38.30
C PRO A 334 1.84 -45.29 37.40
N ALA A 335 1.94 -45.95 36.24
CA ALA A 335 0.79 -46.13 35.35
C ALA A 335 -0.25 -47.07 35.97
N GLU A 336 0.18 -48.17 36.60
CA GLU A 336 -0.71 -49.11 37.30
C GLU A 336 -1.31 -48.48 38.57
N TRP A 337 -0.55 -47.64 39.28
CA TRP A 337 -1.09 -46.86 40.40
C TRP A 337 -2.20 -45.92 39.94
N ARG A 338 -2.02 -45.24 38.80
CA ARG A 338 -3.06 -44.36 38.23
C ARG A 338 -4.28 -45.15 37.76
N ILE A 339 -4.11 -46.26 37.04
CA ILE A 339 -5.23 -47.14 36.61
C ILE A 339 -6.03 -47.64 37.82
N PHE A 340 -5.35 -48.04 38.90
CA PHE A 340 -6.00 -48.44 40.14
C PHE A 340 -6.80 -47.29 40.79
N LEU A 341 -6.22 -46.09 40.89
CA LEU A 341 -6.91 -44.92 41.46
C LEU A 341 -8.07 -44.42 40.58
N GLU A 342 -7.97 -44.54 39.25
CA GLU A 342 -9.00 -44.10 38.32
C GLU A 342 -10.19 -45.07 38.23
N THR A 343 -9.95 -46.38 38.26
CA THR A 343 -10.98 -47.40 37.98
C THR A 343 -10.90 -48.62 38.91
N GLY A 344 -9.71 -49.15 39.17
CA GLY A 344 -9.52 -50.42 39.88
C GLY A 344 -10.09 -50.44 41.30
N ILE A 345 -9.95 -49.34 42.03
CA ILE A 345 -10.50 -49.20 43.40
C ILE A 345 -12.03 -49.23 43.43
N PHE A 346 -12.69 -48.61 42.45
CA PHE A 346 -14.15 -48.56 42.39
C PHE A 346 -14.76 -49.91 42.00
N ALA A 347 -14.12 -50.62 41.06
CA ALA A 347 -14.50 -51.98 40.71
C ALA A 347 -14.32 -52.95 41.90
N ALA A 348 -13.25 -52.79 42.67
CA ALA A 348 -13.01 -53.57 43.87
C ALA A 348 -14.05 -53.26 44.99
N ALA A 349 -14.36 -51.98 45.23
CA ALA A 349 -15.37 -51.56 46.20
C ALA A 349 -16.82 -51.92 45.81
N GLU A 350 -17.09 -52.16 44.53
CA GLU A 350 -18.32 -52.78 44.05
C GLU A 350 -18.34 -54.29 44.33
N ALA A 351 -17.22 -54.99 44.14
CA ALA A 351 -17.10 -56.41 44.46
C ALA A 351 -17.21 -56.70 45.97
N ASP A 352 -16.65 -55.84 46.83
CA ASP A 352 -16.77 -55.94 48.30
C ASP A 352 -18.20 -55.72 48.85
N ARG A 353 -19.16 -55.31 48.00
CA ARG A 353 -20.57 -55.11 48.36
C ARG A 353 -21.49 -56.27 47.96
N ARG A 354 -20.96 -57.33 47.35
CA ARG A 354 -21.71 -58.50 46.85
C ARG A 354 -21.51 -59.73 47.73
#